data_AF-A0A3A6KP99-F1
#
_entry.id   AF-A0A3A6KP99-F1
#
_cell.length_a   1.000
_cell.length_b   1.000
_cell.length_c   1.000
_cell.angle_alpha   90.00
_cell.angle_beta   90.00
_cell.angle_gamma   90.00
#
_symmetry.space_group_name_H-M   'P 1'
#
loop_
_entity.id
_entity.type
_entity.pdbx_description
1 polymer ?
#
loop_
_entity_poly.entity_id
_entity_poly.type
_entity_poly.pdbx_seq_one_letter_code
_entity_poly.pdbx_strand_id
1 'polypeptide(L)'
;MKKFIDYLFYRYYLVCLKNEEFPRFGASCILSEVISITYMFVSFLFSFFLTGDFFFSYMSKLTTLIVWIVGFILPWIVVYIYYNKKRTRILFKKFQDSTYNTKYSDKIVLSIRYVILIVGLLLMCFIYQF
;
A
#
# COMPACT_ATOMS: atom_id res chain seq x y z
N MET A 1 -7.42 8.49 -9.32
CA MET A 1 -6.48 7.63 -8.56
C MET A 1 -5.28 8.37 -7.97
N LYS A 2 -4.41 9.07 -8.74
CA LYS A 2 -3.23 9.79 -8.20
C LYS A 2 -3.53 10.71 -6.99
N LYS A 3 -4.65 11.45 -7.04
CA LYS A 3 -5.08 12.37 -5.96
C LYS A 3 -5.28 11.68 -4.60
N PHE A 4 -5.76 10.44 -4.56
CA PHE A 4 -6.03 9.72 -3.32
C PHE A 4 -4.75 9.15 -2.70
N ILE A 5 -3.88 8.54 -3.51
CA ILE A 5 -2.59 8.01 -3.05
C ILE A 5 -1.68 9.16 -2.55
N ASP A 6 -1.64 10.28 -3.29
CA ASP A 6 -0.93 11.50 -2.87
C ASP A 6 -1.46 12.04 -1.52
N TYR A 7 -2.79 11.96 -1.31
CA TYR A 7 -3.42 12.36 -0.06
C TYR A 7 -3.11 11.39 1.10
N LEU A 8 -3.14 10.08 0.86
CA LEU A 8 -2.73 9.09 1.85
C LEU A 8 -1.28 9.28 2.27
N PHE A 9 -0.37 9.47 1.31
CA PHE A 9 1.03 9.79 1.61
C PHE A 9 1.14 11.02 2.52
N TYR A 10 0.42 12.10 2.18
CA TYR A 10 0.39 13.32 3.00
C TYR A 10 -0.12 13.04 4.42
N ARG A 11 -1.20 12.26 4.58
CA ARG A 11 -1.72 11.90 5.90
C ARG A 11 -0.74 11.06 6.70
N TYR A 12 -0.11 10.05 6.11
CA TYR A 12 0.91 9.26 6.79
C TYR A 12 2.11 10.12 7.18
N TYR A 13 2.52 11.07 6.33
CA TYR A 13 3.57 12.03 6.64
C TYR A 13 3.25 12.86 7.88
N LEU A 14 2.02 13.37 7.99
CA LEU A 14 1.59 14.10 9.19
C LEU A 14 1.59 13.22 10.43
N VAL A 15 1.17 11.96 10.32
CA VAL A 15 1.16 11.04 11.46
C VAL A 15 2.58 10.78 11.96
N CYS A 16 3.51 10.45 11.06
CA CYS A 16 4.91 10.27 11.43
C CYS A 16 5.53 11.57 11.98
N LEU A 17 5.13 12.74 11.47
CA LEU A 17 5.57 14.04 12.00
C LEU A 17 5.07 14.27 13.42
N LYS A 18 3.81 13.93 13.73
CA LYS A 18 3.22 14.04 15.09
C LYS A 18 3.88 13.09 16.09
N ASN A 19 4.36 11.94 15.61
CA ASN A 19 5.03 10.93 16.43
C ASN A 19 6.55 11.14 16.57
N GLU A 20 7.08 12.27 16.07
CA GLU A 20 8.53 12.57 16.09
C GLU A 20 9.41 11.53 15.35
N GLU A 21 8.83 10.80 14.40
CA GLU A 21 9.54 9.84 13.55
C GLU A 21 10.15 10.53 12.31
N PHE A 22 10.93 9.81 11.51
CA PHE A 22 11.41 10.29 10.20
C PHE A 22 10.24 10.40 9.20
N PRO A 23 9.65 11.58 8.95
CA PRO A 23 8.27 11.63 8.45
C PRO A 23 8.12 11.15 7.02
N ARG A 24 9.11 11.49 6.16
CA ARG A 24 9.14 11.04 4.77
C ARG A 24 9.39 9.54 4.68
N PHE A 25 10.30 9.01 5.48
CA PHE A 25 10.65 7.60 5.45
C PHE A 25 9.47 6.77 5.97
N GLY A 26 8.96 7.07 7.16
CA GLY A 26 7.82 6.38 7.75
C GLY A 26 6.58 6.40 6.85
N ALA A 27 6.23 7.56 6.27
CA ALA A 27 5.12 7.66 5.32
C ALA A 27 5.32 6.80 4.07
N SER A 28 6.57 6.71 3.59
CA SER A 28 6.91 5.86 2.44
C SER A 28 6.76 4.38 2.80
N CYS A 29 7.21 3.96 3.98
CA CYS A 29 7.06 2.59 4.48
C CYS A 29 5.58 2.19 4.56
N ILE A 30 4.76 2.99 5.24
CA ILE A 30 3.32 2.70 5.41
C ILE A 30 2.60 2.62 4.06
N LEU A 31 2.87 3.55 3.15
CA LEU A 31 2.25 3.52 1.83
C LEU A 31 2.73 2.33 0.99
N SER A 32 4.01 1.98 1.08
CA SER A 32 4.57 0.84 0.35
C SER A 32 4.01 -0.47 0.87
N GLU A 33 3.79 -0.61 2.18
CA GLU A 33 3.11 -1.75 2.77
C GLU A 33 1.70 -1.93 2.18
N VAL A 34 0.92 -0.85 2.10
CA VAL A 34 -0.42 -0.87 1.47
C VAL A 34 -0.35 -1.34 0.02
N ILE A 35 0.63 -0.86 -0.76
CA ILE A 35 0.83 -1.24 -2.15
C ILE A 35 1.25 -2.72 -2.25
N SER A 36 2.18 -3.18 -1.41
CA SER A 36 2.65 -4.56 -1.40
C SER A 36 1.56 -5.56 -1.00
N ILE A 37 0.74 -5.25 0.01
CA ILE A 37 -0.41 -6.07 0.38
C ILE A 37 -1.40 -6.16 -0.80
N THR A 38 -1.70 -5.02 -1.44
CA THR A 38 -2.59 -4.98 -2.61
C THR A 38 -2.03 -5.84 -3.75
N TYR A 39 -0.73 -5.69 -4.04
CA TYR A 39 -0.05 -6.48 -5.07
C TYR A 39 -0.11 -7.98 -4.78
N MET A 40 0.11 -8.39 -3.52
CA MET A 40 0.04 -9.78 -3.10
C MET A 40 -1.33 -10.39 -3.39
N PHE A 41 -2.42 -9.74 -2.98
CA PHE A 41 -3.77 -10.26 -3.26
C PHE A 41 -4.10 -10.27 -4.74
N VAL A 42 -3.75 -9.22 -5.50
CA VAL A 42 -3.94 -9.22 -6.96
C VAL A 42 -3.19 -10.37 -7.61
N SER A 43 -1.97 -10.66 -7.16
CA SER A 43 -1.15 -11.77 -7.64
C SER A 43 -1.77 -13.13 -7.34
N PHE A 44 -2.33 -13.30 -6.12
CA PHE A 44 -3.03 -14.53 -5.75
C PHE A 44 -4.30 -14.75 -6.57
N LEU A 45 -5.10 -13.70 -6.76
CA LEU A 45 -6.30 -13.78 -7.57
C LEU A 45 -5.96 -14.11 -9.01
N PHE A 46 -4.93 -13.45 -9.56
CA PHE A 46 -4.45 -13.74 -10.90
C PHE A 46 -3.99 -15.19 -11.06
N SER A 47 -3.25 -15.74 -10.07
CA SER A 47 -2.90 -17.17 -10.06
C SER A 47 -4.14 -18.05 -10.06
N PHE A 48 -5.11 -17.78 -9.18
CA PHE A 48 -6.33 -18.57 -9.06
C PHE A 48 -7.13 -18.60 -10.37
N PHE A 49 -7.30 -17.46 -11.03
CA PHE A 49 -7.99 -17.40 -12.32
C PHE A 49 -7.28 -18.18 -13.44
N LEU A 50 -5.96 -18.32 -13.38
CA LEU A 50 -5.20 -19.03 -14.40
C LEU A 50 -5.09 -20.53 -14.11
N THR A 51 -4.99 -20.94 -12.85
CA THR A 51 -4.64 -22.32 -12.50
C THR A 51 -5.59 -23.00 -11.51
N GLY A 52 -6.59 -22.30 -10.98
CA GLY A 52 -7.45 -22.80 -9.91
C GLY A 52 -6.81 -22.77 -8.52
N ASP A 53 -5.54 -22.36 -8.42
CA ASP A 53 -4.79 -22.28 -7.16
C ASP A 53 -4.35 -20.82 -6.89
N PHE A 54 -4.60 -20.32 -5.68
CA PHE A 54 -4.17 -18.97 -5.27
C PHE A 54 -2.66 -18.80 -5.21
N PHE A 55 -1.95 -19.87 -4.85
CA PHE A 55 -0.50 -19.83 -4.77
C PHE A 55 0.07 -20.28 -6.11
N PHE A 56 1.20 -19.69 -6.50
CA PHE A 56 1.91 -19.99 -7.75
C PHE A 56 2.51 -21.42 -7.75
N SER A 57 1.65 -22.43 -7.69
CA SER A 57 1.96 -23.87 -7.61
C SER A 57 2.61 -24.39 -8.88
N TYR A 58 2.23 -23.79 -10.03
CA TYR A 58 2.75 -24.13 -11.35
C TYR A 58 4.10 -23.46 -11.69
N MET A 59 4.51 -22.44 -10.92
CA MET A 59 5.75 -21.70 -11.18
C MET A 59 6.94 -22.29 -10.43
N SER A 60 8.14 -22.12 -11.00
CA SER A 60 9.37 -22.51 -10.31
C SER A 60 9.55 -21.71 -9.01
N LYS A 61 10.16 -22.31 -7.99
CA LYS A 61 10.47 -21.63 -6.72
C LYS A 61 11.26 -20.33 -6.92
N LEU A 62 12.17 -20.31 -7.89
CA LEU A 62 12.96 -19.13 -8.25
C LEU A 62 12.07 -18.01 -8.81
N THR A 63 11.17 -18.34 -9.73
CA THR A 63 10.25 -17.36 -10.33
C THR A 63 9.32 -16.79 -9.28
N THR A 64 8.75 -17.64 -8.42
CA THR A 64 7.92 -17.23 -7.29
C THR A 64 8.70 -16.27 -6.39
N LEU A 65 9.93 -16.61 -5.99
CA LEU A 65 10.78 -15.75 -5.18
C LEU A 65 11.02 -14.38 -5.84
N ILE A 66 11.30 -14.33 -7.14
CA ILE A 66 11.50 -13.07 -7.89
C ILE A 66 10.23 -12.21 -7.85
N VAL A 67 9.06 -12.81 -8.09
CA VAL A 67 7.77 -12.12 -8.03
C VAL A 67 7.53 -11.53 -6.64
N TRP A 68 7.83 -12.29 -5.58
CA TRP A 68 7.74 -11.79 -4.20
C TRP A 68 8.71 -10.63 -3.92
N ILE A 69 9.98 -10.76 -4.32
CA ILE A 69 10.98 -9.70 -4.16
C ILE A 69 10.54 -8.43 -4.89
N VAL A 70 10.07 -8.56 -6.13
CA VAL A 70 9.59 -7.42 -6.93
C VAL A 70 8.35 -6.81 -6.28
N GLY A 71 7.41 -7.61 -5.79
CA GLY A 71 6.19 -7.15 -5.13
C GLY A 71 6.39 -6.49 -3.77
N PHE A 72 7.45 -6.86 -3.04
CA PHE A 72 7.69 -6.37 -1.67
C PHE A 72 8.79 -5.32 -1.59
N ILE A 73 9.90 -5.48 -2.31
CA ILE A 73 11.05 -4.57 -2.18
C ILE A 73 10.92 -3.37 -3.13
N LEU A 74 10.49 -3.60 -4.37
CA LEU A 74 10.43 -2.55 -5.38
C LEU A 74 9.49 -1.38 -4.99
N PRO A 75 8.29 -1.61 -4.41
CA PRO A 75 7.41 -0.51 -4.03
C PRO A 75 8.05 0.46 -3.04
N TRP A 76 8.87 -0.03 -2.10
CA TRP A 76 9.54 0.79 -1.10
C TRP A 76 10.51 1.77 -1.74
N ILE A 77 11.32 1.27 -2.68
CA ILE A 77 12.28 2.08 -3.44
C ILE A 77 11.53 3.12 -4.29
N VAL A 78 10.52 2.67 -5.04
CA VAL A 78 9.76 3.52 -5.97
C VAL A 78 9.02 4.63 -5.23
N VAL A 79 8.30 4.30 -4.15
CA VAL A 79 7.55 5.28 -3.35
C VAL A 79 8.48 6.31 -2.75
N TYR A 80 9.61 5.87 -2.17
CA TYR A 80 10.56 6.79 -1.54
C TYR A 80 11.20 7.77 -2.53
N ILE A 81 11.56 7.29 -3.74
CA ILE A 81 12.10 8.15 -4.81
C ILE A 81 11.01 9.09 -5.34
N TYR A 82 9.79 8.58 -5.55
CA TYR A 82 8.67 9.34 -6.08
C TYR A 82 8.27 10.51 -5.16
N TYR A 83 8.15 10.25 -3.86
CA TYR A 83 7.84 11.26 -2.84
C TYR A 83 9.11 11.92 -2.29
N ASN A 84 9.90 12.48 -3.20
CA ASN A 84 11.07 13.29 -2.82
C ASN A 84 10.67 14.57 -2.06
N LYS A 85 11.67 15.23 -1.45
CA LYS A 85 11.46 16.43 -0.62
C LYS A 85 10.67 17.54 -1.35
N LYS A 86 10.92 17.74 -2.65
CA LYS A 86 10.22 18.75 -3.46
C LYS A 86 8.74 18.41 -3.60
N ARG A 87 8.42 17.16 -3.92
CA ARG A 87 7.05 16.69 -4.07
C ARG A 87 6.30 16.74 -2.73
N THR A 88 6.92 16.32 -1.63
CA THR A 88 6.31 16.38 -0.29
C THR A 88 5.88 17.81 0.07
N ARG A 89 6.71 18.82 -0.21
CA ARG A 89 6.36 20.23 0.02
C ARG A 89 5.17 20.69 -0.81
N ILE A 90 5.07 20.25 -2.06
CA ILE A 90 3.92 20.55 -2.94
C ILE A 90 2.65 19.92 -2.37
N LEU A 91 2.73 18.66 -1.93
CA LEU A 91 1.59 17.96 -1.33
C LEU A 91 1.14 18.63 -0.03
N PHE A 92 2.08 19.08 0.79
CA PHE A 92 1.78 19.79 2.03
C PHE A 92 0.96 21.06 1.75
N LYS A 93 1.44 21.93 0.86
CA LYS A 93 0.71 23.14 0.45
C LYS A 93 -0.67 22.84 -0.14
N LYS A 94 -0.77 21.74 -0.89
CA LYS A 94 -2.01 21.35 -1.57
C LYS A 94 -3.09 20.84 -0.61
N PHE A 95 -2.70 20.14 0.45
CA PHE A 95 -3.64 19.43 1.32
C PHE A 95 -3.72 19.97 2.75
N GLN A 96 -2.91 20.96 3.14
CA GLN A 96 -2.94 21.56 4.49
C GLN A 96 -4.35 21.99 4.95
N ASP A 97 -5.11 22.62 4.05
CA ASP A 97 -6.44 23.17 4.35
C ASP A 97 -7.58 22.22 3.94
N SER A 98 -7.26 20.94 3.67
CA SER A 98 -8.25 19.94 3.27
C SER A 98 -9.22 19.63 4.42
N THR A 99 -10.53 19.75 4.17
CA THR A 99 -11.58 19.38 5.13
C THR A 99 -11.52 17.89 5.54
N TYR A 100 -10.91 17.05 4.71
CA TYR A 100 -10.72 15.63 5.02
C TYR A 100 -9.70 15.39 6.13
N ASN A 101 -8.84 16.37 6.44
CA ASN A 101 -7.83 16.28 7.49
C ASN A 101 -8.48 16.14 8.87
N THR A 102 -9.59 16.84 9.10
CA THR A 102 -10.36 16.79 10.35
C THR A 102 -11.42 15.70 10.32
N LYS A 103 -11.96 15.37 9.14
CA LYS A 103 -13.02 14.35 8.99
C LYS A 103 -12.55 12.93 9.35
N TYR A 104 -11.36 12.55 8.90
CA TYR A 104 -10.82 11.21 9.15
C TYR A 104 -9.73 11.28 10.20
N SER A 105 -9.85 10.48 11.27
CA SER A 105 -8.83 10.40 12.32
C SER A 105 -7.57 9.68 11.83
N ASP A 106 -6.44 9.98 12.45
CA ASP A 106 -5.16 9.36 12.09
C ASP A 106 -5.19 7.83 12.27
N LYS A 107 -5.92 7.34 13.28
CA LYS A 107 -6.16 5.91 13.51
C LYS A 107 -6.87 5.24 12.33
N ILE A 108 -7.89 5.91 11.77
CA ILE A 108 -8.65 5.40 10.62
C ILE A 108 -7.78 5.37 9.36
N VAL A 109 -6.95 6.40 9.15
CA VAL A 109 -6.02 6.41 8.01
C VAL A 109 -5.00 5.28 8.14
N LEU A 110 -4.41 5.09 9.32
CA LEU A 110 -3.47 3.98 9.56
C LEU A 110 -4.14 2.61 9.44
N SER A 111 -5.43 2.47 9.77
CA SER A 111 -6.12 1.18 9.70
C SER A 111 -6.37 0.68 8.29
N ILE A 112 -6.18 1.51 7.26
CA ILE A 112 -6.39 1.14 5.84
C ILE A 112 -5.61 -0.12 5.46
N ARG A 113 -4.38 -0.31 5.96
CA ARG A 113 -3.58 -1.52 5.69
C ARG A 113 -4.28 -2.80 6.18
N TYR A 114 -4.92 -2.74 7.34
CA TYR A 114 -5.67 -3.87 7.90
C TYR A 114 -6.99 -4.09 7.17
N VAL A 115 -7.67 -3.01 6.75
CA VAL A 115 -8.89 -3.13 5.94
C VAL A 115 -8.60 -3.82 4.62
N ILE A 116 -7.53 -3.42 3.92
CA ILE A 116 -7.14 -4.04 2.65
C ILE A 116 -6.78 -5.52 2.86
N LEU A 117 -6.07 -5.84 3.95
CA LEU A 117 -5.74 -7.22 4.31
C LEU A 117 -7.01 -8.06 4.53
N ILE A 118 -7.96 -7.58 5.34
CA ILE A 118 -9.21 -8.28 5.64
C ILE A 118 -10.05 -8.46 4.37
N VAL A 119 -10.22 -7.40 3.57
CA VAL A 119 -10.99 -7.46 2.32
C VAL A 119 -10.36 -8.47 1.36
N GLY A 120 -9.03 -8.48 1.23
CA GLY A 120 -8.32 -9.45 0.40
C GLY A 120 -8.55 -10.89 0.83
N LEU A 121 -8.46 -11.17 2.14
CA LEU A 121 -8.72 -12.51 2.69
C LEU A 121 -10.17 -12.95 2.47
N LEU A 122 -11.14 -12.07 2.76
CA LEU A 122 -12.56 -12.37 2.55
C LEU A 122 -12.85 -12.68 1.08
N LEU A 123 -12.24 -11.93 0.17
CA LEU A 123 -12.43 -12.13 -1.26
C LEU A 123 -11.82 -13.44 -1.75
N MET A 124 -10.65 -13.84 -1.23
CA MET A 124 -10.10 -15.18 -1.49
C MET A 124 -11.03 -16.29 -0.96
N CYS A 125 -11.51 -16.17 0.28
CA CYS A 125 -12.44 -17.15 0.86
C CYS A 125 -13.73 -17.28 0.06
N PHE A 126 -14.29 -16.15 -0.40
CA PHE A 126 -15.53 -16.14 -1.18
C PHE A 126 -15.33 -16.80 -2.54
N ILE A 127 -14.23 -16.49 -3.24
CA ILE A 127 -13.95 -17.04 -4.57
C ILE A 127 -13.65 -18.54 -4.49
N TYR A 128 -12.98 -19.01 -3.43
CA TYR A 128 -12.66 -20.43 -3.25
C TYR A 128 -13.89 -21.34 -3.13
N GLN A 129 -15.07 -20.78 -2.85
CA GLN A 129 -16.32 -21.55 -2.76
C GLN A 129 -16.92 -21.91 -4.12
N PHE A 130 -16.41 -21.33 -5.22
CA PHE A 130 -16.87 -21.55 -6.59
C PHE A 130 -15.84 -22.33 -7.39
#